data_AF-A0A445AER6-F1
#
_entry.id   AF-A0A445AER6-F1
#
_cell.length_a   1.000
_cell.length_b   1.000
_cell.length_c   1.000
_cell.angle_alpha   90.00
_cell.angle_beta   90.00
_cell.angle_gamma   90.00
#
_symmetry.space_group_name_H-M   'P 1'
#
loop_
_entity.id
_entity.type
_entity.pdbx_description
1 polymer ?
#
loop_
_entity_poly.entity_id
_entity_poly.type
_entity_poly.pdbx_seq_one_letter_code
_entity_poly.pdbx_strand_id
1 'polypeptide(L)'
;MSALKDVDAARLGKRIILPSTFTGGPRYMMNNCKDAFAICRYAGYPSYFITMTCNPEWDEIKREVTPIGLKEEDRPDILCRVFKIKLDGLIEDLKEGKIFGKILGYN
;
A
#
# COMPACT_ATOMS: atom_id res chain seq x y z
N MET A 1 -25.66 1.21 49.56
CA MET A 1 -25.83 -0.12 48.95
C MET A 1 -27.02 -0.03 47.99
N SER A 2 -26.79 0.22 46.71
CA SER A 2 -27.78 -0.05 45.66
C SER A 2 -27.06 -0.41 44.35
N ALA A 3 -27.34 -1.63 43.93
CA ALA A 3 -27.17 -2.27 42.63
C ALA A 3 -26.15 -1.65 41.65
N LEU A 4 -24.93 -2.23 41.64
CA LEU A 4 -24.23 -2.50 40.39
C LEU A 4 -25.18 -3.32 39.51
N LYS A 5 -25.81 -2.69 38.52
CA LYS A 5 -26.49 -3.41 37.46
C LYS A 5 -25.43 -4.25 36.76
N ASP A 6 -25.55 -5.56 36.86
CA ASP A 6 -24.83 -6.52 36.03
C ASP A 6 -25.03 -6.10 34.57
N VAL A 7 -23.98 -5.54 33.98
CA VAL A 7 -23.94 -5.24 32.55
C VAL A 7 -23.84 -6.60 31.87
N ASP A 8 -24.98 -7.06 31.35
CA ASP A 8 -25.14 -8.31 30.66
C ASP A 8 -24.09 -8.46 29.55
N ALA A 9 -23.05 -9.25 29.85
CA ALA A 9 -21.94 -9.51 28.93
C ALA A 9 -22.39 -10.18 27.63
N ALA A 10 -23.61 -10.73 27.60
CA ALA A 10 -24.21 -11.31 26.39
C ALA A 10 -24.58 -10.24 25.34
N ARG A 11 -24.74 -8.97 25.72
CA ARG A 11 -25.07 -7.86 24.80
C ARG A 11 -23.85 -7.09 24.30
N LEU A 12 -22.69 -7.31 24.92
CA LEU A 12 -21.41 -6.76 24.48
C LEU A 12 -20.83 -7.72 23.44
N GLY A 13 -20.86 -7.32 22.17
CA GLY A 13 -20.41 -8.16 21.05
C GLY A 13 -19.04 -8.83 21.28
N LYS A 14 -18.80 -9.92 20.56
CA LYS A 14 -17.59 -10.74 20.71
C LYS A 14 -16.34 -9.91 20.40
N ARG A 15 -15.36 -9.87 21.31
CA ARG A 15 -14.06 -9.24 21.05
C ARG A 15 -13.32 -10.05 19.99
N ILE A 16 -13.13 -9.47 18.80
CA ILE A 16 -12.36 -10.08 17.70
C ILE A 16 -11.00 -9.39 17.62
N ILE A 17 -9.95 -10.20 17.61
CA ILE A 17 -8.57 -9.77 17.48
C ILE A 17 -8.15 -10.03 16.02
N LEU A 18 -8.06 -8.98 15.21
CA LEU A 18 -7.69 -9.11 13.79
C LEU A 18 -6.25 -9.64 13.61
N PRO A 19 -5.99 -10.63 12.76
CA PRO A 19 -4.64 -11.14 12.56
C PRO A 19 -3.68 -10.06 12.02
N SER A 20 -2.37 -10.26 12.19
CA SER A 20 -1.36 -9.35 11.64
C SER A 20 -1.32 -9.30 10.11
N THR A 21 -1.95 -10.28 9.45
CA THR A 21 -2.14 -10.32 8.00
C THR A 21 -3.25 -9.39 7.52
N PHE A 22 -4.02 -8.78 8.42
CA PHE A 22 -5.04 -7.80 8.05
C PHE A 22 -4.38 -6.48 7.60
N THR A 23 -4.31 -6.29 6.28
CA THR A 23 -3.71 -5.11 5.64
C THR A 23 -4.31 -3.81 6.18
N GLY A 24 -3.46 -2.83 6.47
CA GLY A 24 -3.86 -1.53 7.02
C GLY A 24 -4.16 -1.52 8.52
N GLY A 25 -4.19 -2.68 9.18
CA GLY A 25 -4.35 -2.76 10.63
C GLY A 25 -3.10 -2.30 11.40
N PRO A 26 -3.22 -1.91 12.69
CA PRO A 26 -2.08 -1.49 13.51
C PRO A 26 -0.95 -2.54 13.59
N ARG A 27 -1.33 -3.83 13.67
CA ARG A 27 -0.36 -4.93 13.69
C ARG A 27 0.36 -5.15 12.37
N TYR A 28 -0.36 -5.01 11.25
CA TYR A 28 0.23 -5.10 9.92
C TYR A 28 1.28 -4.01 9.74
N MET A 29 0.93 -2.76 10.04
CA MET A 29 1.84 -1.63 9.96
C MET A 29 3.06 -1.79 10.88
N MET A 30 2.85 -2.22 12.13
CA MET A 30 3.95 -2.43 13.07
C MET A 30 4.89 -3.56 12.64
N ASN A 31 4.38 -4.64 12.04
CA ASN A 31 5.24 -5.69 11.49
C ASN A 31 6.06 -5.18 10.32
N ASN A 32 5.45 -4.44 9.38
CA ASN A 32 6.18 -3.84 8.25
C ASN A 32 7.28 -2.88 8.73
N CYS A 33 7.01 -2.09 9.77
CA CYS A 33 8.05 -1.24 10.37
C CYS A 33 9.20 -2.06 10.98
N LYS A 34 8.90 -3.15 11.69
CA LYS A 34 9.93 -4.04 12.25
C LYS A 34 10.79 -4.67 11.15
N ASP A 35 10.17 -5.13 10.07
CA ASP A 35 10.86 -5.72 8.94
C ASP A 35 11.78 -4.69 8.27
N ALA A 36 11.29 -3.46 8.07
CA ALA A 36 12.10 -2.36 7.55
C ALA A 36 13.30 -2.04 8.46
N PHE A 37 13.14 -2.02 9.78
CA PHE A 37 14.25 -1.82 10.72
C PHE A 37 15.24 -2.98 10.72
N ALA A 38 14.77 -4.22 10.53
CA ALA A 38 15.64 -5.39 10.41
C ALA A 38 16.52 -5.28 9.16
N ILE A 39 15.94 -4.85 8.03
CA ILE A 39 16.69 -4.55 6.79
C ILE A 39 17.69 -3.42 7.04
N CYS A 40 17.29 -2.32 7.68
CA CYS A 40 18.19 -1.20 7.96
C CYS A 40 19.38 -1.60 8.86
N ARG A 41 19.14 -2.49 9.83
CA ARG A 41 20.20 -3.00 10.70
C ARG A 41 21.22 -3.86 9.93
N TYR A 42 20.77 -4.60 8.91
CA TYR A 42 21.61 -5.48 8.10
C TYR A 42 22.32 -4.74 6.96
N ALA A 43 21.59 -3.94 6.19
CA ALA A 43 22.05 -3.29 4.96
C ALA A 43 22.47 -1.82 5.14
N GLY A 44 22.21 -1.24 6.31
CA GLY A 44 22.36 0.20 6.55
C GLY A 44 21.07 0.99 6.25
N TYR A 45 21.07 2.26 6.60
CA TYR A 45 19.94 3.14 6.35
C TYR A 45 19.76 3.42 4.85
N PRO A 46 18.50 3.57 4.38
CA PRO A 46 18.23 3.87 2.98
C PRO A 46 18.76 5.26 2.62
N SER A 47 19.40 5.37 1.45
CA SER A 47 19.81 6.66 0.89
C SER A 47 18.66 7.38 0.16
N TYR A 48 17.70 6.61 -0.36
CA TYR A 48 16.58 7.13 -1.14
C TYR A 48 15.27 6.54 -0.66
N PHE A 49 14.22 7.35 -0.69
CA PHE A 49 12.84 6.94 -0.49
C PHE A 49 12.02 7.39 -1.70
N ILE A 50 11.62 6.46 -2.56
CA ILE A 50 10.92 6.75 -3.81
C ILE A 50 9.43 6.55 -3.58
N THR A 51 8.64 7.59 -3.90
CA THR A 51 7.17 7.52 -3.90
C THR A 51 6.68 7.75 -5.31
N MET A 52 5.81 6.88 -5.80
CA MET A 52 5.12 7.05 -7.08
C MET A 52 3.64 7.28 -6.82
N THR A 53 3.11 8.39 -7.35
CA THR A 53 1.71 8.79 -7.20
C THR A 53 1.02 8.67 -8.56
N CYS A 54 -0.21 8.16 -8.57
CA CYS A 54 -1.04 8.12 -9.78
C CYS A 54 -1.39 9.55 -10.21
N ASN A 55 -1.21 9.87 -11.50
CA ASN A 55 -1.64 11.14 -12.07
C ASN A 55 -2.82 10.89 -13.03
N PRO A 56 -4.05 11.35 -12.71
CA PRO A 56 -5.21 11.24 -13.60
C PRO A 56 -4.98 11.87 -14.98
N GLU A 57 -4.10 12.87 -15.07
CA GLU A 57 -3.86 13.63 -16.30
C GLU A 57 -3.02 12.89 -17.36
N TRP A 58 -2.58 11.65 -17.09
CA TRP A 58 -1.81 10.90 -18.08
C TRP A 58 -2.62 10.62 -19.36
N ASP A 59 -1.94 10.75 -20.50
CA ASP A 59 -2.56 10.61 -21.82
C ASP A 59 -3.23 9.25 -22.01
N GLU A 60 -2.67 8.19 -21.43
CA GLU A 60 -3.26 6.84 -21.48
C GLU A 60 -4.62 6.78 -20.77
N ILE A 61 -4.79 7.51 -19.66
CA ILE A 61 -6.05 7.57 -18.93
C ILE A 61 -7.06 8.40 -19.73
N LYS A 62 -6.67 9.60 -20.16
CA LYS A 62 -7.53 10.49 -20.94
C LYS A 62 -8.03 9.82 -22.21
N ARG A 63 -7.17 9.11 -22.92
CA ARG A 63 -7.52 8.39 -24.15
C ARG A 63 -8.63 7.37 -23.94
N GLU A 64 -8.64 6.66 -22.81
CA GLU A 64 -9.64 5.63 -22.52
C GLU A 64 -10.93 6.22 -21.90
N VAL A 65 -10.83 7.32 -21.15
CA VAL A 65 -11.94 7.89 -20.40
C VAL A 65 -12.71 8.95 -21.19
N THR A 66 -12.01 9.81 -21.92
CA THR A 66 -12.61 10.94 -22.67
C THR A 66 -13.67 10.50 -23.69
N PRO A 67 -13.48 9.41 -24.47
CA PRO A 67 -14.50 8.97 -25.43
C PRO A 67 -15.82 8.52 -24.77
N ILE A 68 -15.77 8.15 -23.49
CA ILE A 68 -16.92 7.70 -22.71
C ILE A 68 -17.66 8.90 -22.08
N GLY A 69 -17.07 10.09 -22.10
CA GLY A 69 -17.66 11.31 -21.53
C GLY A 69 -17.67 11.33 -20.00
N LEU A 70 -16.86 10.49 -19.36
CA LEU A 70 -16.68 10.45 -17.91
C LEU A 70 -15.46 11.27 -17.47
N LYS A 71 -15.34 11.54 -16.17
CA LYS A 71 -14.08 12.02 -15.59
C LYS A 71 -13.18 10.85 -15.24
N GLU A 72 -11.88 11.11 -15.18
CA GLU A 72 -10.86 10.13 -14.84
C GLU A 72 -11.11 9.53 -13.45
N GLU A 73 -11.56 10.37 -12.52
CA GLU A 73 -11.95 10.02 -11.15
C GLU A 73 -13.11 9.02 -11.10
N ASP A 74 -14.00 9.02 -12.12
CA ASP A 74 -15.15 8.12 -12.19
C ASP A 74 -14.76 6.69 -12.61
N ARG A 75 -13.51 6.48 -13.07
CA ARG A 75 -13.00 5.19 -13.56
C ARG A 75 -11.75 4.75 -12.79
N PRO A 76 -11.88 4.42 -11.49
CA PRO A 76 -10.76 3.98 -10.67
C PRO A 76 -10.09 2.70 -11.21
N ASP A 77 -10.81 1.86 -11.94
CA ASP A 77 -10.25 0.66 -12.57
C ASP A 77 -9.22 0.99 -13.66
N ILE A 78 -9.46 2.04 -14.46
CA ILE A 78 -8.51 2.51 -15.48
C ILE A 78 -7.30 3.16 -14.79
N LEU A 79 -7.55 4.04 -13.81
CA LEU A 79 -6.50 4.68 -13.01
C LEU A 79 -5.56 3.62 -12.40
N CYS A 80 -6.11 2.62 -11.72
CA CYS A 80 -5.33 1.55 -11.09
C CYS A 80 -4.53 0.72 -12.11
N ARG A 81 -5.09 0.42 -13.30
CA ARG A 81 -4.38 -0.33 -14.35
C ARG A 81 -3.21 0.46 -14.91
N VAL A 82 -3.43 1.72 -15.29
CA VAL A 82 -2.36 2.58 -15.84
C VAL A 82 -1.28 2.81 -14.79
N PHE A 83 -1.67 3.06 -13.53
CA PHE A 83 -0.74 3.16 -12.42
C PHE A 83 0.11 1.88 -12.27
N LYS A 84 -0.53 0.70 -12.31
CA LYS A 84 0.18 -0.58 -12.19
C LYS A 84 1.19 -0.78 -13.33
N ILE A 85 0.81 -0.48 -14.58
CA ILE A 85 1.71 -0.59 -15.74
C ILE A 85 2.93 0.32 -15.56
N LYS A 86 2.73 1.59 -15.18
CA LYS A 86 3.85 2.52 -14.96
C LYS A 86 4.71 2.12 -13.75
N LEU A 87 4.09 1.57 -12.70
CA LEU A 87 4.79 1.09 -11.52
C LEU A 87 5.69 -0.10 -11.89
N ASP A 88 5.17 -1.03 -12.68
CA ASP A 88 5.95 -2.20 -13.14
C ASP A 88 7.13 -1.77 -14.01
N GLY A 89 6.92 -0.80 -14.91
CA GLY A 89 8.01 -0.21 -15.70
C GLY A 89 9.08 0.43 -14.82
N LEU A 90 8.69 1.21 -13.80
CA LEU A 90 9.65 1.77 -12.85
C LEU A 90 10.43 0.68 -12.09
N ILE A 91 9.75 -0.38 -11.63
CA ILE A 91 10.42 -1.49 -10.95
C ILE A 91 11.38 -2.22 -11.88
N GLU A 92 11.02 -2.41 -13.15
CA GLU A 92 11.90 -2.99 -14.17
C GLU A 92 13.12 -2.11 -14.42
N ASP A 93 12.95 -0.80 -14.59
CA ASP A 93 14.06 0.15 -14.76
C ASP A 93 15.02 0.14 -13.55
N LEU A 94 14.47 0.08 -12.34
CA LEU A 94 15.25 -0.03 -11.11
C LEU A 94 16.00 -1.36 -11.02
N LYS A 95 15.45 -2.43 -11.59
CA LYS A 95 16.03 -3.77 -11.55
C LYS A 95 17.07 -4.02 -12.65
N GLU A 96 16.67 -3.79 -13.89
CA GLU A 96 17.42 -4.13 -15.10
C GLU A 96 18.23 -2.95 -15.64
N GLY A 97 17.74 -1.73 -15.45
CA GLY A 97 18.43 -0.51 -15.89
C GLY A 97 19.73 -0.23 -15.15
N LYS A 98 20.04 -0.99 -14.07
CA LYS A 98 21.25 -0.87 -13.22
C LYS A 98 21.53 0.58 -12.79
N ILE A 99 20.49 1.40 -12.65
CA ILE A 99 20.57 2.83 -12.30
C ILE A 99 21.34 3.02 -10.99
N PHE A 100 21.17 2.08 -10.06
CA PHE A 100 21.85 2.06 -8.76
C PHE A 100 22.95 0.98 -8.65
N GLY A 101 23.41 0.45 -9.78
CA GLY A 101 24.41 -0.61 -9.83
C GLY A 101 23.83 -2.01 -9.61
N LYS A 102 24.66 -2.93 -9.12
CA LYS A 102 24.28 -4.34 -8.95
C LYS A 102 23.34 -4.52 -7.77
N ILE A 103 22.24 -5.23 -7.99
CA ILE A 103 21.27 -5.56 -6.94
C ILE A 103 21.81 -6.69 -6.08
N LEU A 104 21.79 -6.47 -4.77
CA LEU A 104 22.25 -7.44 -3.77
C LEU A 104 21.11 -8.34 -3.27
N GLY A 105 19.86 -7.89 -3.36
CA GLY A 105 18.67 -8.68 -3.00
C GLY A 105 17.37 -7.93 -3.25
N TYR A 106 16.32 -8.66 -3.60
CA TYR A 106 14.93 -8.21 -3.70
C TYR A 106 14.00 -9.41 -3.45
N ASN A 107 12.78 -9.15 -3.01
CA ASN A 107 11.72 -10.17 -2.87
C ASN A 107 10.83 -10.23 -4.11
#